data_AF-A0A3L7RPL6-F1
#
_entry.id   AF-A0A3L7RPL6-F1
#
_cell.length_a   1.000
_cell.length_b   1.000
_cell.length_c   1.000
_cell.angle_alpha   90.00
_cell.angle_beta   90.00
_cell.angle_gamma   90.00
#
_symmetry.space_group_name_H-M   'P 1'
#
loop_
_entity.id
_entity.type
_entity.pdbx_description
1 polymer ?
#
loop_
_entity_poly.entity_id
_entity_poly.type
_entity_poly.pdbx_seq_one_letter_code
_entity_poly.pdbx_strand_id
1 'polypeptide(L)'
;SCLAVRSIQYSFLPKWQPPFITSLAPEDRCHLNGLGLRDGKIRYVTALGQSDEAAGWRKRKKDGGVVMDTTTNEILLDGLAMPHSPRWYDDKLWVLESGAGTIGHVDIANRAYTPIAEVPGFTRGLDFCGPVAFVGLSQVRESAVFSGIPITERKQERTCGVWAIHIQTGQILGFVKFEDAVQEIFAVRVVPGIRYPDLVNHDTKLLDGSFILPDADLLRVPDAYRNAST
;
A
#
# COMPACT_ATOMS: atom_id res chain seq x y z
N SER A 1 16.91 -0.22 -3.34
CA SER A 1 16.20 -0.14 -4.63
C SER A 1 16.16 -1.47 -5.37
N CYS A 2 15.64 -2.56 -4.78
CA CYS A 2 15.52 -3.85 -5.46
C CYS A 2 14.38 -4.68 -4.86
N LEU A 3 13.92 -5.69 -5.59
CA LEU A 3 13.11 -6.77 -5.05
C LEU A 3 14.04 -7.89 -4.58
N ALA A 4 13.76 -8.40 -3.39
CA ALA A 4 14.55 -9.44 -2.77
C ALA A 4 13.66 -10.46 -2.05
N VAL A 5 14.21 -11.64 -1.82
CA VAL A 5 13.62 -12.67 -0.97
C VAL A 5 14.44 -12.83 0.29
N ARG A 6 13.79 -13.33 1.36
CA ARG A 6 14.48 -13.71 2.59
C ARG A 6 15.53 -14.79 2.30
N SER A 7 16.65 -14.72 3.00
CA SER A 7 17.70 -15.73 2.98
C SER A 7 17.95 -16.25 4.39
N ILE A 8 18.40 -17.50 4.49
CA ILE A 8 18.85 -18.12 5.74
C ILE A 8 20.34 -17.82 5.97
N GLN A 9 21.12 -17.68 4.89
CA GLN A 9 22.57 -17.50 4.95
C GLN A 9 23.03 -16.04 4.85
N TYR A 10 22.24 -15.20 4.16
CA TYR A 10 22.53 -13.78 3.91
C TYR A 10 21.42 -12.92 4.51
N SER A 11 21.61 -11.59 4.56
CA SER A 11 20.53 -10.68 4.98
C SER A 11 19.32 -10.76 4.04
N PHE A 12 19.55 -10.85 2.72
CA PHE A 12 18.52 -11.07 1.70
C PHE A 12 19.17 -11.51 0.37
N LEU A 13 18.37 -12.04 -0.55
CA LEU A 13 18.80 -12.38 -1.91
C LEU A 13 18.08 -11.46 -2.91
N PRO A 14 18.79 -10.52 -3.57
CA PRO A 14 18.23 -9.75 -4.67
C PRO A 14 17.74 -10.66 -5.79
N LYS A 15 16.56 -10.36 -6.33
CA LYS A 15 15.96 -11.10 -7.46
C LYS A 15 15.75 -10.23 -8.68
N TRP A 16 15.53 -8.94 -8.48
CA TRP A 16 15.30 -7.99 -9.54
C TRP A 16 15.60 -6.57 -9.05
N GLN A 17 16.06 -5.71 -9.93
CA GLN A 17 16.15 -4.26 -9.71
C GLN A 17 15.75 -3.55 -11.00
N PRO A 18 15.24 -2.31 -10.93
CA PRO A 18 14.99 -1.52 -12.14
C PRO A 18 16.30 -1.39 -12.95
N PRO A 19 16.30 -1.47 -14.30
CA PRO A 19 17.54 -1.40 -15.09
C PRO A 19 18.32 -0.10 -14.96
N PHE A 20 17.65 0.99 -14.57
CA PHE A 20 18.33 2.26 -14.29
C PHE A 20 19.11 2.26 -12.97
N ILE A 21 18.95 1.24 -12.12
CA ILE A 21 19.80 1.04 -10.94
C ILE A 21 21.01 0.22 -11.36
N THR A 22 22.22 0.79 -11.24
CA THR A 22 23.46 0.13 -11.72
C THR A 22 24.21 -0.63 -10.63
N SER A 23 23.95 -0.34 -9.35
CA SER A 23 24.65 -0.99 -8.24
C SER A 23 23.77 -1.19 -7.01
N LEU A 24 24.03 -2.27 -6.27
CA LEU A 24 23.43 -2.52 -4.97
C LEU A 24 24.24 -1.79 -3.91
N ALA A 25 23.63 -0.75 -3.33
CA ALA A 25 24.18 0.03 -2.24
C ALA A 25 23.12 0.19 -1.13
N PRO A 26 23.50 0.46 0.13
CA PRO A 26 22.58 0.77 1.23
C PRO A 26 22.00 2.19 1.08
N GLU A 27 21.44 2.47 -0.10
CA GLU A 27 20.97 3.78 -0.52
C GLU A 27 19.52 3.69 -1.00
N ASP A 28 18.77 4.74 -0.72
CA ASP A 28 17.41 4.89 -1.23
C ASP A 28 17.42 5.73 -2.51
N ARG A 29 17.66 5.08 -3.65
CA ARG A 29 17.86 5.77 -4.94
C ARG A 29 16.55 6.19 -5.61
N CYS A 30 15.67 5.22 -5.83
CA CYS A 30 14.40 5.41 -6.53
C CYS A 30 13.17 5.30 -5.62
N HIS A 31 13.35 4.89 -4.36
CA HIS A 31 12.26 4.58 -3.45
C HIS A 31 11.23 3.62 -4.05
N LEU A 32 11.70 2.43 -4.44
CA LEU A 32 10.84 1.32 -4.85
C LEU A 32 9.94 0.92 -3.66
N ASN A 33 8.64 1.20 -3.75
CA ASN A 33 7.74 1.22 -2.59
C ASN A 33 6.45 0.40 -2.76
N GLY A 34 6.17 -0.09 -3.97
CA GLY A 34 4.97 -0.86 -4.24
C GLY A 34 5.25 -2.05 -5.14
N LEU A 35 4.49 -3.11 -4.90
CA LEU A 35 4.54 -4.38 -5.60
C LEU A 35 3.12 -4.85 -5.85
N GLY A 36 2.84 -5.24 -7.09
CA GLY A 36 1.55 -5.72 -7.57
C GLY A 36 1.72 -7.05 -8.29
N LEU A 37 0.81 -7.97 -7.99
CA LEU A 37 0.78 -9.28 -8.61
C LEU A 37 -0.21 -9.28 -9.78
N ARG A 38 0.07 -10.09 -10.78
CA ARG A 38 -0.88 -10.53 -11.81
C ARG A 38 -0.67 -12.01 -12.04
N ASP A 39 -1.75 -12.78 -12.03
CA ASP A 39 -1.74 -14.24 -12.19
C ASP A 39 -0.79 -14.94 -11.18
N GLY A 40 -0.80 -14.46 -9.93
CA GLY A 40 0.03 -14.98 -8.84
C GLY A 40 1.53 -14.64 -8.93
N LYS A 41 1.95 -13.89 -9.95
CA LYS A 41 3.34 -13.49 -10.15
C LYS A 41 3.52 -12.00 -9.93
N ILE A 42 4.68 -11.63 -9.38
CA ILE A 42 5.11 -10.23 -9.35
C ILE A 42 5.16 -9.72 -10.79
N ARG A 43 4.47 -8.61 -11.06
CA ARG A 43 4.45 -8.02 -12.39
C ARG A 43 4.59 -6.51 -12.38
N TYR A 44 3.99 -5.84 -11.40
CA TYR A 44 3.97 -4.37 -11.37
C TYR A 44 4.71 -3.85 -10.15
N VAL A 45 5.45 -2.77 -10.32
CA VAL A 45 6.05 -2.04 -9.20
C VAL A 45 5.81 -0.54 -9.34
N THR A 46 5.81 0.14 -8.20
CA THR A 46 5.88 1.61 -8.15
C THR A 46 7.18 2.05 -7.51
N ALA A 47 7.68 3.19 -7.97
CA ALA A 47 8.81 3.89 -7.38
C ALA A 47 8.54 5.40 -7.40
N LEU A 48 9.13 6.15 -6.46
CA LEU A 48 8.90 7.60 -6.39
C LEU A 48 9.77 8.41 -7.36
N GLY A 49 10.75 7.78 -8.00
CA GLY A 49 11.65 8.45 -8.95
C GLY A 49 12.43 7.48 -9.82
N GLN A 50 12.72 7.88 -11.06
CA GLN A 50 13.72 7.20 -11.91
C GLN A 50 15.10 7.78 -11.62
N SER A 51 15.78 7.29 -10.58
CA SER A 51 17.10 7.80 -10.18
C SER A 51 18.02 6.69 -9.69
N ASP A 52 19.30 6.82 -10.01
CA ASP A 52 20.40 5.98 -9.54
C ASP A 52 21.34 6.72 -8.54
N GLU A 53 20.89 7.85 -8.01
CA GLU A 53 21.63 8.62 -7.00
C GLU A 53 21.04 8.39 -5.61
N ALA A 54 21.87 8.38 -4.57
CA ALA A 54 21.39 8.33 -3.19
C ALA A 54 20.36 9.44 -2.93
N ALA A 55 19.18 9.07 -2.42
CA ALA A 55 18.05 9.96 -2.17
C ALA A 55 17.50 10.70 -3.41
N GLY A 56 17.88 10.31 -4.63
CA GLY A 56 17.62 11.07 -5.85
C GLY A 56 16.13 11.26 -6.19
N TRP A 57 15.28 10.31 -5.79
CA TRP A 57 13.82 10.42 -5.94
C TRP A 57 13.21 11.67 -5.29
N ARG A 58 13.83 12.22 -4.24
CA ARG A 58 13.30 13.40 -3.52
C ARG A 58 13.22 14.65 -4.39
N LYS A 59 14.10 14.79 -5.39
CA LYS A 59 14.18 15.95 -6.29
C LYS A 59 12.89 16.16 -7.08
N ARG A 60 12.20 15.06 -7.44
CA ARG A 60 10.98 15.07 -8.25
C ARG A 60 9.81 14.36 -7.55
N LYS A 61 9.70 14.45 -6.22
CA LYS A 61 8.61 13.79 -5.47
C LYS A 61 7.18 14.17 -5.95
N LYS A 62 7.02 15.33 -6.59
CA LYS A 62 5.72 15.80 -7.13
C LYS A 62 5.32 15.18 -8.47
N ASP A 63 6.26 14.70 -9.28
CA ASP A 63 6.05 14.32 -10.69
C ASP A 63 7.08 13.31 -11.24
N GLY A 64 7.85 12.68 -10.37
CA GLY A 64 8.94 11.77 -10.71
C GLY A 64 8.57 10.30 -10.62
N GLY A 65 7.42 10.01 -10.02
CA GLY A 65 6.98 8.65 -9.73
C GLY A 65 6.64 7.86 -10.98
N VAL A 66 6.81 6.54 -10.88
CA VAL A 66 6.59 5.61 -12.00
C VAL A 66 5.82 4.37 -11.60
N VAL A 67 5.18 3.78 -12.61
CA VAL A 67 4.64 2.43 -12.61
C VAL A 67 5.39 1.63 -13.67
N MET A 68 5.86 0.43 -13.34
CA MET A 68 6.75 -0.34 -14.20
C MET A 68 6.36 -1.82 -14.23
N ASP A 69 6.50 -2.46 -15.39
CA ASP A 69 6.36 -3.91 -15.53
C ASP A 69 7.73 -4.58 -15.27
N THR A 70 7.78 -5.49 -14.30
CA THR A 70 9.01 -6.19 -13.90
C THR A 70 9.44 -7.28 -14.88
N THR A 71 8.55 -7.70 -15.79
CA THR A 71 8.83 -8.75 -16.78
C THR A 71 9.47 -8.19 -18.05
N THR A 72 9.02 -7.01 -18.50
CA THR A 72 9.58 -6.32 -19.68
C THR A 72 10.58 -5.22 -19.31
N ASN A 73 10.59 -4.81 -18.04
CA ASN A 73 11.29 -3.63 -17.54
C ASN A 73 10.81 -2.29 -18.13
N GLU A 74 9.61 -2.25 -18.69
CA GLU A 74 9.06 -1.03 -19.27
C GLU A 74 8.45 -0.14 -18.20
N ILE A 75 8.73 1.17 -18.27
CA ILE A 75 7.98 2.19 -17.54
C ILE A 75 6.61 2.32 -18.23
N LEU A 76 5.57 1.81 -17.61
CA LEU A 76 4.19 1.85 -18.12
C LEU A 76 3.59 3.25 -18.02
N LEU A 77 3.92 3.95 -16.93
CA LEU A 77 3.47 5.30 -16.65
C LEU A 77 4.53 6.03 -15.80
N ASP A 78 4.68 7.33 -16.03
CA ASP A 78 5.50 8.25 -15.24
C ASP A 78 4.71 9.53 -14.94
N GLY A 79 5.31 10.48 -14.23
CA GLY A 79 4.67 11.75 -13.92
C GLY A 79 3.78 11.76 -12.67
N LEU A 80 3.70 10.64 -11.94
CA LEU A 80 2.83 10.53 -10.77
C LEU A 80 3.47 11.14 -9.53
N ALA A 81 2.64 11.79 -8.70
CA ALA A 81 3.04 12.27 -7.39
C ALA A 81 3.07 11.12 -6.38
N MET A 82 4.26 10.60 -6.11
CA MET A 82 4.51 9.56 -5.13
C MET A 82 3.59 8.32 -5.22
N PRO A 83 3.60 7.55 -6.32
CA PRO A 83 2.68 6.44 -6.52
C PRO A 83 2.93 5.27 -5.55
N HIS A 84 1.87 4.60 -5.11
CA HIS A 84 1.93 3.47 -4.18
C HIS A 84 0.97 2.34 -4.57
N SER A 85 1.19 1.18 -3.96
CA SER A 85 0.24 0.05 -3.88
C SER A 85 -0.37 -0.39 -5.23
N PRO A 86 0.45 -0.72 -6.25
CA PRO A 86 -0.07 -1.22 -7.51
C PRO A 86 -0.83 -2.53 -7.30
N ARG A 87 -2.00 -2.68 -7.92
CA ARG A 87 -2.86 -3.87 -7.83
C ARG A 87 -3.45 -4.20 -9.19
N TRP A 88 -3.37 -5.46 -9.60
CA TRP A 88 -4.19 -5.96 -10.69
C TRP A 88 -5.53 -6.42 -10.13
N TYR A 89 -6.63 -5.80 -10.54
CA TYR A 89 -7.97 -6.13 -10.08
C TYR A 89 -9.01 -5.72 -11.13
N ASP A 90 -10.01 -6.57 -11.37
CA ASP A 90 -11.08 -6.31 -12.35
C ASP A 90 -10.52 -5.91 -13.73
N ASP A 91 -9.55 -6.70 -14.21
CA ASP A 91 -8.81 -6.51 -15.47
C ASP A 91 -8.16 -5.13 -15.67
N LYS A 92 -7.89 -4.42 -14.57
CA LYS A 92 -7.25 -3.11 -14.57
C LYS A 92 -6.05 -3.09 -13.63
N LEU A 93 -5.07 -2.25 -13.97
CA LEU A 93 -3.95 -1.91 -13.09
C LEU A 93 -4.33 -0.68 -12.25
N TRP A 94 -4.63 -0.89 -10.98
CA TRP A 94 -4.93 0.15 -10.01
C TRP A 94 -3.68 0.65 -9.32
N VAL A 95 -3.62 1.95 -9.05
CA VAL A 95 -2.52 2.63 -8.35
C VAL A 95 -3.09 3.72 -7.44
N LEU A 96 -2.39 3.97 -6.34
CA LEU A 96 -2.64 5.13 -5.48
C LEU A 96 -1.67 6.25 -5.87
N GLU A 97 -2.19 7.44 -6.21
CA GLU A 97 -1.36 8.62 -6.40
C GLU A 97 -1.28 9.41 -5.09
N SER A 98 -0.38 8.99 -4.21
CA SER A 98 -0.40 9.39 -2.80
C SER A 98 -0.08 10.85 -2.55
N GLY A 99 0.76 11.46 -3.39
CA GLY A 99 1.00 12.89 -3.35
C GLY A 99 -0.22 13.72 -3.72
N ALA A 100 -1.14 13.16 -4.50
CA ALA A 100 -2.43 13.77 -4.85
C ALA A 100 -3.60 13.30 -3.96
N GLY A 101 -3.40 12.27 -3.13
CA GLY A 101 -4.46 11.68 -2.32
C GLY A 101 -5.58 11.06 -3.17
N THR A 102 -5.25 10.45 -4.30
CA THR A 102 -6.25 9.85 -5.20
C THR A 102 -6.04 8.35 -5.40
N ILE A 103 -7.12 7.67 -5.77
CA ILE A 103 -7.11 6.29 -6.26
C ILE A 103 -7.63 6.30 -7.71
N GLY A 104 -7.00 5.47 -8.55
CA GLY A 104 -7.38 5.33 -9.94
C GLY A 104 -6.74 4.12 -10.61
N HIS A 105 -6.95 4.02 -11.92
CA HIS A 105 -6.35 2.97 -12.74
C HIS A 105 -5.46 3.54 -13.85
N VAL A 106 -4.48 2.74 -14.25
CA VAL A 106 -3.56 3.03 -15.33
C VAL A 106 -4.07 2.38 -16.61
N ASP A 107 -4.31 3.20 -17.61
CA ASP A 107 -4.43 2.76 -19.00
C ASP A 107 -3.02 2.63 -19.58
N ILE A 108 -2.59 1.37 -19.79
CA ILE A 108 -1.25 1.06 -20.28
C ILE A 108 -1.09 1.49 -21.75
N ALA A 109 -2.14 1.37 -22.57
CA ALA A 109 -2.08 1.72 -23.98
C ALA A 109 -1.93 3.23 -24.18
N ASN A 110 -2.68 4.01 -23.41
CA ASN A 110 -2.65 5.46 -23.47
C ASN A 110 -1.63 6.11 -22.52
N ARG A 111 -0.91 5.32 -21.72
CA ARG A 111 0.01 5.78 -20.66
C ARG A 111 -0.64 6.87 -19.81
N ALA A 112 -1.85 6.60 -19.34
CA ALA A 112 -2.66 7.58 -18.62
C ALA A 112 -3.14 7.03 -17.28
N TYR A 113 -3.20 7.91 -16.27
CA TYR A 113 -3.85 7.63 -15.01
C TYR A 113 -5.23 8.28 -14.98
N THR A 114 -6.25 7.52 -14.61
CA THR A 114 -7.62 8.01 -14.44
C THR A 114 -8.01 7.92 -12.96
N PRO A 115 -8.02 9.05 -12.22
CA PRO A 115 -8.51 9.04 -10.85
C PRO A 115 -10.03 8.82 -10.84
N ILE A 116 -10.49 8.00 -9.90
CA ILE A 116 -11.93 7.80 -9.66
C ILE A 116 -12.42 8.50 -8.40
N ALA A 117 -11.52 8.73 -7.44
CA ALA A 117 -11.85 9.38 -6.17
C ALA A 117 -10.64 10.09 -5.57
N GLU A 118 -10.93 11.16 -4.85
CA GLU A 118 -9.98 11.87 -4.00
C GLU A 118 -10.36 11.65 -2.52
N VAL A 119 -9.36 11.47 -1.67
CA VAL A 119 -9.52 11.18 -0.25
C VAL A 119 -8.63 12.08 0.61
N PRO A 120 -9.04 12.41 1.86
CA PRO A 120 -8.40 13.43 2.67
C PRO A 120 -7.17 12.90 3.42
N GLY A 121 -6.22 12.28 2.73
CA GLY A 121 -5.00 11.74 3.33
C GLY A 121 -4.06 11.12 2.30
N PHE A 122 -2.83 10.84 2.72
CA PHE A 122 -1.83 10.25 1.83
C PHE A 122 -2.11 8.77 1.67
N THR A 123 -2.53 8.39 0.48
CA THR A 123 -3.04 7.05 0.21
C THR A 123 -1.92 6.00 0.27
N ARG A 124 -2.09 4.98 1.10
CA ARG A 124 -1.17 3.86 1.28
C ARG A 124 -1.94 2.60 1.64
N GLY A 125 -1.59 1.49 1.00
CA GLY A 125 -2.36 0.26 1.14
C GLY A 125 -3.63 0.31 0.30
N LEU A 126 -3.79 -0.71 -0.54
CA LEU A 126 -4.94 -0.89 -1.41
C LEU A 126 -5.26 -2.38 -1.46
N ASP A 127 -6.53 -2.70 -1.25
CA ASP A 127 -7.09 -4.01 -1.57
C ASP A 127 -8.58 -3.91 -1.88
N PHE A 128 -9.15 -4.99 -2.41
CA PHE A 128 -10.49 -4.98 -2.97
C PHE A 128 -11.38 -6.09 -2.40
N CYS A 129 -12.68 -5.83 -2.31
CA CYS A 129 -13.73 -6.81 -2.03
C CYS A 129 -14.95 -6.51 -2.90
N GLY A 130 -15.18 -7.33 -3.94
CA GLY A 130 -16.21 -7.06 -4.94
C GLY A 130 -16.01 -5.66 -5.57
N PRO A 131 -17.05 -4.82 -5.65
CA PRO A 131 -16.93 -3.49 -6.26
C PRO A 131 -16.32 -2.43 -5.31
N VAL A 132 -15.75 -2.84 -4.16
CA VAL A 132 -15.26 -1.92 -3.14
C VAL A 132 -13.74 -1.97 -3.04
N ALA A 133 -13.09 -0.83 -3.22
CA ALA A 133 -11.70 -0.60 -2.86
C ALA A 133 -11.60 -0.13 -1.41
N PHE A 134 -10.70 -0.73 -0.65
CA PHE A 134 -10.29 -0.26 0.67
C PHE A 134 -8.93 0.43 0.56
N VAL A 135 -8.91 1.72 0.90
CA VAL A 135 -7.72 2.58 0.78
C VAL A 135 -7.31 3.03 2.17
N GLY A 136 -6.07 2.71 2.55
CA GLY A 136 -5.50 3.25 3.79
C GLY A 136 -4.99 4.66 3.56
N LEU A 137 -5.16 5.54 4.55
CA LEU A 137 -4.65 6.90 4.55
C LEU A 137 -3.67 7.07 5.70
N SER A 138 -2.55 7.73 5.43
CA SER A 138 -1.67 8.29 6.44
C SER A 138 -1.91 9.78 6.59
N GLN A 139 -1.85 10.25 7.83
CA GLN A 139 -1.75 11.67 8.13
C GLN A 139 -0.38 12.18 7.69
N VAL A 140 -0.35 13.16 6.78
CA VAL A 140 0.87 13.85 6.40
C VAL A 140 1.00 15.10 7.23
N ARG A 141 2.09 15.18 7.99
CA ARG A 141 2.56 16.42 8.60
C ARG A 141 3.54 17.09 7.63
N GLU A 142 3.51 18.41 7.56
CA GLU A 142 4.51 19.15 6.80
C GLU A 142 5.89 18.89 7.41
N SER A 143 6.67 18.10 6.69
CA SER A 143 8.09 17.86 6.94
C SER A 143 8.86 18.15 5.66
N ALA A 144 10.19 18.27 5.76
CA ALA A 144 11.05 18.51 4.60
C ALA A 144 10.83 17.49 3.47
N VAL A 145 10.40 16.26 3.80
CA VAL A 145 10.16 15.19 2.82
C VAL A 145 8.81 15.37 2.12
N PHE A 146 7.75 15.81 2.80
CA PHE A 146 6.41 15.90 2.22
C PHE A 146 5.99 17.30 1.77
N SER A 147 6.83 18.33 1.93
CA SER A 147 6.53 19.67 1.41
C SER A 147 6.41 19.71 -0.13
N GLY A 148 5.48 20.51 -0.66
CA GLY A 148 5.40 20.76 -2.12
C GLY A 148 4.84 19.60 -2.94
N ILE A 149 4.00 18.76 -2.33
CA ILE A 149 3.15 17.78 -3.04
C ILE A 149 1.68 18.25 -3.00
N PRO A 150 0.85 17.90 -4.00
CA PRO A 150 -0.49 18.47 -4.15
C PRO A 150 -1.37 18.40 -2.90
N ILE A 151 -1.35 17.27 -2.17
CA ILE A 151 -2.17 17.09 -0.97
C ILE A 151 -1.77 18.03 0.19
N THR A 152 -0.52 18.50 0.22
CA THR A 152 -0.07 19.44 1.27
C THR A 152 -0.50 20.88 1.01
N GLU A 153 -0.85 21.21 -0.24
CA GLU A 153 -1.29 22.55 -0.63
C GLU A 153 -2.79 22.77 -0.35
N ARG A 154 -3.53 21.68 -0.09
CA ARG A 154 -4.97 21.73 0.21
C ARG A 154 -5.21 22.17 1.65
N LYS A 155 -6.16 23.10 1.84
CA LYS A 155 -6.64 23.57 3.15
C LYS A 155 -7.67 22.59 3.74
N GLN A 156 -7.30 21.32 3.89
CA GLN A 156 -8.14 20.30 4.50
C GLN A 156 -7.38 19.53 5.57
N GLU A 157 -8.12 18.99 6.54
CA GLU A 157 -7.52 18.09 7.53
C GLU A 157 -6.98 16.85 6.81
N ARG A 158 -5.70 16.52 7.07
CA ARG A 158 -5.05 15.30 6.58
C ARG A 158 -5.27 14.21 7.61
N THR A 159 -6.05 13.20 7.23
CA THR A 159 -6.58 12.17 8.12
C THR A 159 -5.84 10.84 7.96
N CYS A 160 -5.89 10.04 9.02
CA CYS A 160 -5.44 8.65 9.04
C CYS A 160 -6.65 7.72 9.17
N GLY A 161 -6.63 6.56 8.52
CA GLY A 161 -7.72 5.58 8.58
C GLY A 161 -7.98 4.85 7.26
N VAL A 162 -9.10 4.13 7.15
CA VAL A 162 -9.43 3.31 5.98
C VAL A 162 -10.73 3.80 5.33
N TRP A 163 -10.68 4.05 4.02
CA TRP A 163 -11.82 4.51 3.21
C TRP A 163 -12.29 3.39 2.29
N ALA A 164 -13.60 3.17 2.25
CA ALA A 164 -14.26 2.25 1.34
C ALA A 164 -14.84 3.03 0.15
N ILE A 165 -14.44 2.67 -1.07
CA ILE A 165 -14.77 3.41 -2.30
C ILE A 165 -15.33 2.45 -3.34
N HIS A 166 -16.45 2.80 -3.96
CA HIS A 166 -17.03 2.03 -5.05
C HIS A 166 -16.24 2.25 -6.35
N ILE A 167 -15.67 1.19 -6.92
CA ILE A 167 -14.63 1.31 -7.97
C ILE A 167 -15.15 1.78 -9.33
N GLN A 168 -16.44 1.59 -9.62
CA GLN A 168 -17.03 2.05 -10.89
C GLN A 168 -17.50 3.51 -10.83
N THR A 169 -17.86 4.02 -9.64
CA THR A 169 -18.51 5.33 -9.50
C THR A 169 -17.64 6.35 -8.78
N GLY A 170 -16.59 5.91 -8.08
CA GLY A 170 -15.78 6.77 -7.22
C GLY A 170 -16.46 7.14 -5.90
N GLN A 171 -17.69 6.65 -5.64
CA GLN A 171 -18.44 7.01 -4.45
C GLN A 171 -17.73 6.50 -3.18
N ILE A 172 -17.49 7.39 -2.22
CA ILE A 172 -17.08 7.01 -0.87
C ILE A 172 -18.29 6.38 -0.17
N LEU A 173 -18.19 5.08 0.14
CA LEU A 173 -19.24 4.31 0.79
C LEU A 173 -19.22 4.46 2.32
N GLY A 174 -18.04 4.75 2.88
CA GLY A 174 -17.83 4.91 4.31
C GLY A 174 -16.34 4.93 4.65
N PHE A 175 -16.02 5.17 5.92
CA PHE A 175 -14.64 5.22 6.40
C PHE A 175 -14.55 4.88 7.89
N VAL A 176 -13.35 4.48 8.30
CA VAL A 176 -12.91 4.45 9.71
C VAL A 176 -11.77 5.44 9.84
N LYS A 177 -11.94 6.48 10.67
CA LYS A 177 -10.91 7.49 10.94
C LYS A 177 -10.21 7.18 12.26
N PHE A 178 -8.89 7.29 12.29
CA PHE A 178 -8.10 7.25 13.51
C PHE A 178 -7.79 8.68 13.97
N GLU A 179 -8.06 8.99 15.23
CA GLU A 179 -7.98 10.37 15.76
C GLU A 179 -6.70 10.66 16.54
N ASP A 180 -5.99 9.65 17.06
CA ASP A 180 -4.80 9.87 17.89
C ASP A 180 -3.71 8.80 17.70
N ALA A 181 -3.91 7.60 18.25
CA ALA A 181 -2.86 6.59 18.41
C ALA A 181 -2.24 6.09 17.09
N VAL A 182 -2.97 6.17 15.98
CA VAL A 182 -2.53 5.68 14.67
C VAL A 182 -2.54 6.83 13.67
N GLN A 183 -1.36 7.21 13.18
CA GLN A 183 -1.18 8.32 12.25
C GLN A 183 -0.74 7.88 10.86
N GLU A 184 -0.29 6.63 10.71
CA GLU A 184 0.12 6.09 9.42
C GLU A 184 -0.44 4.70 9.18
N ILE A 185 -0.89 4.46 7.95
CA ILE A 185 -1.21 3.14 7.43
C ILE A 185 -0.24 2.86 6.30
N PHE A 186 0.38 1.69 6.31
CA PHE A 186 1.32 1.28 5.26
C PHE A 186 0.72 0.27 4.28
N ALA A 187 -0.24 -0.54 4.74
CA ALA A 187 -0.88 -1.58 3.96
C ALA A 187 -2.32 -1.80 4.42
N VAL A 188 -3.14 -2.21 3.46
CA VAL A 188 -4.51 -2.70 3.68
C VAL A 188 -4.60 -4.04 2.97
N ARG A 189 -5.24 -5.01 3.61
CA ARG A 189 -5.52 -6.33 3.04
C ARG A 189 -6.91 -6.78 3.43
N VAL A 190 -7.68 -7.21 2.45
CA VAL A 190 -8.96 -7.92 2.64
C VAL A 190 -8.65 -9.40 2.80
N VAL A 191 -9.18 -10.00 3.86
CA VAL A 191 -9.07 -11.44 4.13
C VAL A 191 -10.47 -12.06 4.03
N PRO A 192 -10.86 -12.57 2.84
CA PRO A 192 -12.23 -13.04 2.63
C PRO A 192 -12.52 -14.29 3.45
N GLY A 193 -13.75 -14.39 3.96
CA GLY A 193 -14.21 -15.56 4.73
C GLY A 193 -13.72 -15.63 6.17
N ILE A 194 -12.89 -14.69 6.63
CA ILE A 194 -12.39 -14.64 8.01
C ILE A 194 -13.17 -13.57 8.79
N ARG A 195 -13.68 -13.94 9.97
CA ARG A 195 -14.51 -13.06 10.82
C ARG A 195 -13.86 -12.69 12.15
N TYR A 196 -12.96 -13.53 12.65
CA TYR A 196 -12.30 -13.38 13.95
C TYR A 196 -10.79 -13.46 13.77
N PRO A 197 -10.15 -12.41 13.19
CA PRO A 197 -8.71 -12.40 13.11
C PRO A 197 -8.12 -12.18 14.50
N ASP A 198 -7.36 -13.15 15.00
CA ASP A 198 -6.58 -12.98 16.22
C ASP A 198 -5.27 -12.25 15.91
N LEU A 199 -5.01 -11.17 16.65
CA LEU A 199 -3.73 -10.48 16.60
C LEU A 199 -2.84 -11.05 17.69
N VAL A 200 -1.93 -11.92 17.27
CA VAL A 200 -0.91 -12.52 18.13
C VAL A 200 0.07 -11.43 18.57
N ASN A 201 -0.09 -10.95 19.81
CA ASN A 201 0.75 -9.90 20.38
C ASN A 201 2.13 -10.46 20.82
N HIS A 202 3.12 -9.60 20.99
CA HIS A 202 4.46 -9.96 21.48
C HIS A 202 4.48 -10.35 22.97
N ASP A 203 3.33 -10.26 23.67
CA ASP A 203 3.18 -10.69 25.04
C ASP A 203 3.03 -12.21 25.10
N THR A 204 4.10 -12.88 25.56
CA THR A 204 4.17 -14.33 25.67
C THR A 204 3.08 -14.93 26.57
N LYS A 205 2.54 -14.18 27.54
CA LYS A 205 1.43 -14.67 28.38
C LYS A 205 0.11 -14.75 27.62
N LEU A 206 -0.13 -13.83 26.69
CA LEU A 206 -1.30 -13.88 25.82
C LEU A 206 -1.17 -14.99 24.78
N LEU A 207 0.07 -15.30 24.35
CA LEU A 207 0.35 -16.45 23.48
C LEU A 207 0.02 -17.77 24.17
N ASP A 208 0.46 -17.93 25.42
CA ASP A 208 0.26 -19.18 26.19
C ASP A 208 -1.22 -19.50 26.44
N GLY A 209 -2.10 -18.49 26.40
CA GLY A 209 -3.55 -18.65 26.52
C GLY A 209 -4.30 -18.81 25.19
N SER A 210 -3.63 -18.67 24.06
CA SER A 210 -4.25 -18.69 22.73
C SER A 210 -4.23 -20.10 22.14
N PHE A 211 -5.39 -20.63 21.74
CA PHE A 211 -5.51 -21.92 21.06
C PHE A 211 -6.58 -21.85 19.97
N ILE A 212 -6.35 -22.57 18.87
CA ILE A 212 -7.23 -22.58 17.71
C ILE A 212 -7.97 -23.92 17.67
N LEU A 213 -9.30 -23.86 17.48
CA LEU A 213 -10.17 -25.03 17.32
C LEU A 213 -10.93 -24.95 16.00
N PRO A 214 -11.35 -26.09 15.41
CA PRO A 214 -12.34 -26.09 14.33
C PRO A 214 -13.63 -25.36 14.75
N ASP A 215 -14.32 -24.73 13.79
CA ASP A 215 -15.56 -23.98 14.06
C ASP A 215 -16.61 -24.79 14.83
N ALA A 216 -16.73 -26.08 14.52
CA ALA A 216 -17.66 -26.99 15.19
C ALA A 216 -17.35 -27.19 16.68
N ASP A 217 -16.09 -27.04 17.09
CA ASP A 217 -15.62 -27.22 18.45
C ASP A 217 -15.59 -25.92 19.25
N LEU A 218 -15.69 -24.74 18.61
CA LEU A 218 -15.79 -23.44 19.31
C LEU A 218 -16.98 -23.39 20.27
N LEU A 219 -18.08 -24.08 19.93
CA LEU A 219 -19.28 -24.27 20.77
C LEU A 219 -19.04 -25.11 22.04
N ARG A 220 -17.84 -25.66 22.23
CA ARG A 220 -17.44 -26.38 23.45
C ARG A 220 -16.48 -25.58 24.35
N VAL A 221 -15.95 -24.44 23.87
CA VAL A 221 -15.12 -23.53 24.69
C VAL A 221 -15.97 -22.98 25.85
N PRO A 222 -15.55 -23.07 27.12
CA PRO A 222 -16.34 -22.53 28.23
C PRO A 222 -16.59 -21.02 28.08
N ASP A 223 -17.76 -20.53 28.48
CA ASP A 223 -18.17 -19.13 28.25
C ASP A 223 -17.18 -18.10 28.84
N ALA A 224 -16.49 -18.45 29.93
CA ALA A 224 -15.44 -17.64 30.55
C ALA A 224 -14.27 -17.34 29.60
N TYR A 225 -14.04 -18.15 28.58
CA TYR A 225 -12.98 -17.97 27.58
C TYR A 225 -13.49 -17.42 26.25
N ARG A 226 -14.82 -17.31 26.05
CA ARG A 226 -15.41 -16.74 24.82
C ARG A 226 -15.59 -15.23 24.87
N ASN A 227 -15.78 -14.69 26.08
CA ASN A 227 -16.13 -13.29 26.31
C ASN A 227 -15.00 -12.51 27.01
N ALA A 228 -13.75 -12.74 26.61
CA ALA A 228 -12.62 -11.95 27.11
C ALA A 228 -12.62 -10.56 26.47
N SER A 229 -13.57 -9.71 26.88
CA SER A 229 -13.49 -8.27 26.78
C SER A 229 -13.22 -7.73 28.17
N THR A 230 -11.94 -7.70 28.54
CA THR A 230 -11.39 -6.87 29.62
C THR A 230 -10.08 -6.28 29.13
#